data_AF-A0A5K0WXE7-F1
#
_entry.id   AF-A0A5K0WXE7-F1
#
_cell.length_a   1.000
_cell.length_b   1.000
_cell.length_c   1.000
_cell.angle_alpha   90.00
_cell.angle_beta   90.00
_cell.angle_gamma   90.00
#
_symmetry.space_group_name_H-M   'P 1'
#
loop_
_entity.id
_entity.type
_entity.pdbx_description
1 polymer ?
#
loop_
_entity_poly.entity_id
_entity_poly.type
_entity_poly.pdbx_seq_one_letter_code
_entity_poly.pdbx_strand_id
1 'polypeptide(L)' 'KYSSRMAAVDYSVCLHSEVFVTTQGGNFPHFLMGHRRYLSDGHAKTIRPDKRKLALLLDNPNIG' A
#
# COMPACT_ATOMS: atom_id res chain seq x y z
N LYS A 1 22.15 -4.01 -6.55
CA LYS A 1 22.74 -3.12 -5.50
C LYS A 1 21.95 -1.81 -5.25
N TYR A 2 20.70 -1.69 -5.73
CA TYR A 2 19.86 -0.47 -5.56
C TYR A 2 18.48 -0.73 -4.92
N SER A 3 18.18 -1.99 -4.58
CA SER A 3 16.86 -2.39 -4.08
C SER A 3 16.46 -1.63 -2.81
N SER A 4 17.35 -1.50 -1.82
CA SER A 4 17.07 -0.74 -0.59
C SER A 4 16.83 0.76 -0.84
N ARG A 5 17.45 1.35 -1.86
CA ARG A 5 17.25 2.77 -2.22
C ARG A 5 15.89 2.96 -2.88
N MET A 6 15.52 2.06 -3.79
CA MET A 6 14.22 2.06 -4.44
C MET A 6 13.10 1.87 -3.40
N ALA A 7 13.26 0.89 -2.49
CA ALA A 7 12.32 0.65 -1.40
C ALA A 7 12.17 1.86 -0.46
N ALA A 8 13.23 2.64 -0.24
CA ALA A 8 13.15 3.87 0.56
C ALA A 8 12.30 4.96 -0.14
N VAL A 9 12.39 5.06 -1.47
CA VAL A 9 11.55 5.96 -2.26
C VAL A 9 10.09 5.53 -2.19
N ASP A 10 9.82 4.24 -2.43
CA ASP A 10 8.46 3.68 -2.32
C ASP A 10 7.87 3.93 -0.93
N TYR A 11 8.68 3.77 0.13
CA TYR A 11 8.26 3.99 1.51
C TYR A 11 7.87 5.45 1.76
N SER A 12 8.68 6.41 1.32
CA SER A 12 8.41 7.84 1.53
C SER A 12 7.12 8.28 0.83
N VAL A 13 6.94 7.86 -0.42
CA VAL A 13 5.73 8.17 -1.20
C VAL A 13 4.49 7.56 -0.53
N CYS A 14 4.56 6.28 -0.14
CA CYS A 14 3.44 5.63 0.53
C CYS A 14 3.18 6.14 1.96
N LEU A 15 4.16 6.75 2.63
CA LEU A 15 3.97 7.32 3.96
C LEU A 15 3.13 8.60 3.90
N HIS A 16 3.35 9.43 2.89
CA HIS A 16 2.70 10.73 2.76
C HIS A 16 1.42 10.70 1.90
N SER A 17 1.04 9.55 1.34
CA SER A 17 -0.21 9.44 0.57
C SER A 17 -1.44 9.49 1.48
N GLU A 18 -2.56 10.02 0.99
CA GLU A 18 -3.84 9.99 1.73
C GLU A 18 -4.35 8.55 1.92
N VAL A 19 -4.21 7.74 0.88
CA VAL A 19 -4.62 6.34 0.84
C VAL A 19 -3.44 5.47 0.43
N PHE A 20 -3.24 4.37 1.14
CA PHE A 20 -2.27 3.33 0.78
C PHE A 20 -2.99 1.99 0.55
N VAL A 21 -2.69 1.31 -0.55
CA VAL A 21 -3.25 -0.01 -0.88
C VAL A 21 -2.11 -1.03 -0.91
N THR A 22 -2.16 -2.05 -0.06
CA THR A 22 -1.11 -3.09 -0.04
C THR A 22 -1.52 -4.33 -0.81
N THR A 23 -0.65 -4.83 -1.68
CA THR A 23 -0.87 -6.05 -2.47
C THR A 23 -0.29 -7.31 -1.83
N GLN A 24 0.67 -7.19 -0.90
CA GLN A 24 1.32 -8.31 -0.24
C GLN A 24 1.50 -8.05 1.26
N GLY A 25 1.72 -9.12 2.03
CA GLY A 25 2.19 -8.98 3.42
C GLY A 25 3.70 -8.74 3.47
N GLY A 26 4.26 -8.76 4.68
CA GLY A 26 5.70 -8.65 4.90
C GLY A 26 6.11 -7.34 5.55
N ASN A 27 7.42 -7.11 5.61
CA ASN A 27 8.02 -6.06 6.42
C ASN A 27 7.63 -4.65 5.97
N PHE A 28 7.60 -4.38 4.67
CA PHE A 28 7.30 -3.06 4.14
C PHE A 28 5.92 -2.53 4.59
N PRO A 29 4.79 -3.20 4.28
CA PRO A 29 3.49 -2.72 4.72
C PRO A 29 3.34 -2.77 6.25
N HIS A 30 3.99 -3.71 6.94
CA HIS A 30 3.95 -3.79 8.40
C HIS A 30 4.53 -2.54 9.06
N PHE A 31 5.75 -2.13 8.69
CA PHE A 31 6.38 -0.92 9.21
C PHE A 31 5.65 0.34 8.75
N LEU A 32 5.20 0.38 7.50
CA LEU A 32 4.53 1.55 6.93
C LEU A 32 3.17 1.83 7.62
N MET A 33 2.38 0.80 7.93
CA MET A 33 1.08 0.97 8.60
C MET A 33 1.21 1.62 9.98
N GLY A 34 2.18 1.17 10.78
CA GLY A 34 2.44 1.77 12.10
C GLY A 34 2.89 3.22 11.98
N HIS A 35 3.79 3.51 11.03
CA HIS A 35 4.31 4.85 10.83
C HIS A 35 3.24 5.84 10.31
N ARG A 36 2.39 5.39 9.35
CA ARG A 36 1.23 6.16 8.87
C ARG A 36 0.25 6.47 10.00
N ARG A 37 -0.06 5.48 10.86
CA ARG A 37 -0.93 5.68 12.03
C ARG A 37 -0.35 6.71 12.99
N TYR A 38 0.97 6.65 13.23
CA TYR A 38 1.66 7.57 14.15
C TYR A 38 1.67 9.01 13.64
N LEU A 39 2.07 9.25 12.38
CA LEU A 39 2.20 10.62 11.86
C LEU A 39 0.86 11.30 11.54
N SER A 40 -0.15 10.52 11.15
CA SER A 40 -1.44 11.06 10.71
C SER A 40 -2.50 11.07 11.81
N ASP A 41 -2.10 10.97 13.09
CA ASP A 41 -3.01 10.83 14.24
C ASP A 41 -4.09 9.75 14.01
N GLY A 42 -3.70 8.70 13.29
CA GLY A 42 -4.58 7.61 12.89
C GLY A 42 -5.51 7.82 11.69
N HIS A 43 -5.46 8.96 11.00
CA HIS A 43 -6.38 9.30 9.91
C HIS A 43 -5.96 8.73 8.55
N ALA A 44 -4.70 8.33 8.39
CA ALA A 44 -4.18 7.76 7.15
C ALA A 44 -4.85 6.43 6.79
N LYS A 45 -5.53 6.39 5.64
CA LYS A 45 -6.26 5.20 5.20
C LYS A 45 -5.29 4.15 4.66
N THR A 46 -5.47 2.90 5.10
CA THR A 46 -4.79 1.73 4.55
C THR A 46 -5.80 0.68 4.14
N ILE A 47 -5.71 0.19 2.90
CA ILE A 47 -6.62 -0.78 2.30
C ILE A 47 -5.85 -2.06 1.98
N ARG A 48 -6.38 -3.20 2.42
CA ARG A 48 -5.90 -4.52 2.03
C ARG A 48 -7.00 -5.23 1.23
N PRO A 49 -6.98 -5.15 -0.10
CA PRO A 49 -8.04 -5.71 -0.93
C PRO A 49 -8.01 -7.24 -0.91
N ASP A 50 -9.18 -7.84 -1.17
CA ASP A 50 -9.25 -9.25 -1.54
C ASP A 50 -8.65 -9.41 -2.94
N LYS A 51 -7.47 -10.03 -3.01
CA LYS A 51 -6.72 -10.19 -4.26
C LYS A 51 -7.46 -11.01 -5.29
N ARG A 52 -8.24 -12.02 -4.87
CA ARG A 52 -8.98 -12.89 -5.79
C ARG A 52 -10.12 -12.13 -6.45
N LYS A 53 -10.87 -11.36 -5.66
CA LYS A 53 -11.92 -10.50 -6.19
C LYS A 53 -11.37 -9.41 -7.08
N LEU A 54 -10.25 -8.78 -6.69
CA LEU A 54 -9.60 -7.75 -7.50
C LEU A 54 -9.13 -8.32 -8.84
N ALA A 55 -8.55 -9.53 -8.86
CA ALA A 55 -8.15 -10.17 -10.12
C ALA A 55 -9.34 -10.39 -11.06
N LEU A 56 -10.46 -10.92 -10.57
CA LEU A 56 -11.68 -11.12 -11.36
C LEU A 56 -12.25 -9.80 -11.91
N LEU A 57 -12.20 -8.73 -11.11
CA LEU A 57 -12.67 -7.41 -11.52
C LEU A 57 -11.79 -6.83 -12.64
N LEU A 58 -10.47 -6.94 -12.51
CA LEU A 58 -9.52 -6.39 -13.49
C LEU A 58 -9.44 -7.21 -14.78
N ASP A 59 -9.87 -8.47 -14.77
CA ASP A 59 -9.95 -9.34 -15.95
C ASP A 59 -11.21 -9.07 -16.80
N ASN A 60 -12.24 -8.42 -16.23
CA ASN A 60 -13.47 -8.11 -16.94
C ASN A 60 -13.28 -6.90 -17.88
N PRO A 61 -13.42 -7.06 -19.21
CA PRO A 61 -13.22 -5.95 -20.16
C PRO A 61 -14.32 -4.87 -20.10
N ASN A 62 -15.42 -5.13 -19.37
CA ASN A 62 -16.54 -4.21 -19.22
C ASN A 62 -16.55 -3.50 -17.86
N ILE A 63 -15.43 -3.46 -17.13
CA ILE A 63 -15.34 -2.71 -15.87
C ILE A 63 -15.22 -1.20 -16.17
N GLY A 64 -16.34 -0.48 -16.05
CA GLY A 64 -16.45 0.97 -16.31
C GLY A 64 -17.86 1.48 -16.06
#